data_AF-A0A5C5WQQ8-F1
#
_entry.id   AF-A0A5C5WQQ8-F1
#
_cell.length_a   1.000
_cell.length_b   1.000
_cell.length_c   1.000
_cell.angle_alpha   90.00
_cell.angle_beta   90.00
_cell.angle_gamma   90.00
#
_symmetry.space_group_name_H-M   'P 1'
#
loop_
_entity.id
_entity.type
_entity.pdbx_description
1 polymer ?
#
loop_
_entity_poly.entity_id
_entity_poly.type
_entity_poly.pdbx_seq_one_letter_code
_entity_poly.pdbx_strand_id
1 'polypeptide(L)'
;MHEDLLGYLLGALEPHEMERVEAWLKEDAEARRQLVEIERSLRKLEDHTEPIEPAPSDLVQRTLDALPPMPVADDTADDEVHSLDEFWFDPDQVNQTPQGHVTPSSNSGNWSGAGNSLGSDNSSGGNYSTFHPMTPEHRVPRNRSMHWIDVAALSMAAAVLLALLIPAILQDRFEARRVACHEQLRNIGVAITQFVVQSEQSRLPAVAEKGPEAFAGVYAVRLADAGLLPDPAVRWCPSLDAPGSKDYRFAEINELPSVNELREAPVDQLRMFQEYAGGHYAYTLGVIDKDKFAPPRFESRASFAVLSDAPLAGNPTEANFSESIGHGGTGINVLYEDGRVDFVSLASLRSMPDHPLFNHHGEVEAGVNVDDASLAPSWRPPFVEVRQR
;
A
#
# COMPACT_ATOMS: atom_id res chain seq x y z
N MET A 1 -4.25 -6.22 -3.57
CA MET A 1 -5.68 -6.56 -3.56
C MET A 1 -6.00 -7.93 -2.98
N HIS A 2 -5.60 -9.07 -3.57
CA HIS A 2 -5.90 -10.39 -2.97
C HIS A 2 -5.28 -10.55 -1.56
N GLU A 3 -4.10 -9.96 -1.37
CA GLU A 3 -3.39 -9.93 -0.08
C GLU A 3 -4.12 -9.08 0.98
N ASP A 4 -4.84 -8.04 0.58
CA ASP A 4 -5.57 -7.16 1.50
C ASP A 4 -6.83 -7.86 2.03
N LEU A 5 -7.53 -8.64 1.19
CA LEU A 5 -8.66 -9.48 1.63
C LEU A 5 -8.22 -10.58 2.60
N LEU A 6 -7.06 -11.18 2.35
CA LEU A 6 -6.48 -12.19 3.24
C LEU A 6 -6.03 -11.55 4.57
N GLY A 7 -5.36 -10.40 4.52
CA GLY A 7 -4.97 -9.64 5.70
C GLY A 7 -6.19 -9.21 6.54
N TYR A 8 -7.27 -8.79 5.87
CA TYR A 8 -8.54 -8.45 6.49
C TYR A 8 -9.17 -9.63 7.24
N LEU A 9 -9.24 -10.82 6.61
CA LEU A 9 -9.76 -12.03 7.28
C LEU A 9 -8.92 -12.46 8.48
N LEU A 10 -7.61 -12.26 8.43
CA LEU A 10 -6.69 -12.64 9.50
C LEU A 10 -6.55 -11.56 10.60
N GLY A 11 -7.22 -10.41 10.45
CA GLY A 11 -7.09 -9.27 11.37
C GLY A 11 -5.66 -8.70 11.42
N ALA A 12 -4.92 -8.82 10.32
CA ALA A 12 -3.49 -8.49 10.22
C ALA A 12 -3.23 -7.12 9.55
N LEU A 13 -4.28 -6.34 9.30
CA LEU A 13 -4.20 -5.00 8.70
C LEU A 13 -4.19 -3.90 9.77
N GLU A 14 -3.61 -2.74 9.43
CA GLU A 14 -3.70 -1.55 10.28
C GLU A 14 -5.14 -0.99 10.31
N PRO A 15 -5.55 -0.22 11.34
CA PRO A 15 -6.95 0.23 11.50
C PRO A 15 -7.53 0.94 10.27
N HIS A 16 -6.75 1.81 9.63
CA HIS A 16 -7.19 2.53 8.43
C HIS A 16 -7.30 1.61 7.19
N GLU A 17 -6.48 0.55 7.13
CA GLU A 17 -6.54 -0.46 6.07
C GLU A 17 -7.73 -1.40 6.25
N MET A 18 -8.08 -1.75 7.49
CA MET A 18 -9.31 -2.49 7.80
C MET A 18 -10.54 -1.72 7.30
N GLU A 19 -10.64 -0.43 7.64
CA GLU A 19 -11.75 0.43 7.18
C GLU A 19 -11.80 0.57 5.64
N ARG A 20 -10.63 0.55 4.98
CA ARG A 20 -10.51 0.59 3.52
C ARG A 20 -11.07 -0.69 2.89
N VAL A 21 -10.68 -1.86 3.40
CA VAL A 21 -11.19 -3.14 2.89
C VAL A 21 -12.68 -3.30 3.19
N GLU A 22 -13.17 -2.85 4.35
CA GLU A 22 -14.61 -2.83 4.65
C GLU A 22 -15.41 -1.97 3.68
N ALA A 23 -14.93 -0.76 3.36
CA ALA A 23 -15.59 0.12 2.40
C ALA A 23 -15.61 -0.51 1.00
N TRP A 24 -14.48 -1.07 0.56
CA TRP A 24 -14.39 -1.77 -0.72
C TRP A 24 -15.34 -2.97 -0.80
N LEU A 25 -15.45 -3.77 0.26
CA LEU A 25 -16.38 -4.89 0.34
C LEU A 25 -17.86 -4.46 0.30
N LYS A 26 -18.20 -3.21 0.66
CA LYS A 26 -19.57 -2.68 0.54
C LYS A 26 -19.92 -2.34 -0.91
N GLU A 27 -18.96 -1.88 -1.70
CA GLU A 27 -19.20 -1.38 -3.05
C GLU A 27 -18.99 -2.45 -4.14
N ASP A 28 -18.05 -3.37 -3.92
CA ASP A 28 -17.60 -4.31 -4.95
C ASP A 28 -18.12 -5.74 -4.73
N ALA A 29 -18.93 -6.21 -5.69
CA ALA A 29 -19.48 -7.57 -5.67
C ALA A 29 -18.46 -8.66 -6.00
N GLU A 30 -17.42 -8.35 -6.77
CA GLU A 30 -16.33 -9.28 -7.09
C GLU A 30 -15.41 -9.46 -5.89
N ALA A 31 -15.07 -8.37 -5.20
CA ALA A 31 -14.30 -8.41 -3.95
C ALA A 31 -14.95 -9.31 -2.90
N ARG A 32 -16.28 -9.20 -2.73
CA ARG A 32 -17.05 -10.09 -1.84
C ARG A 32 -16.97 -11.56 -2.26
N ARG A 33 -17.02 -11.85 -3.58
CA ARG A 33 -16.89 -13.23 -4.07
C ARG A 33 -15.50 -13.80 -3.78
N GLN A 34 -14.46 -13.01 -3.99
CA GLN A 34 -13.10 -13.40 -3.68
C GLN A 34 -12.90 -13.61 -2.16
N LEU A 35 -13.44 -12.72 -1.32
CA LEU A 35 -13.39 -12.88 0.13
C LEU A 35 -14.03 -14.20 0.58
N VAL A 36 -15.21 -14.55 0.04
CA VAL A 36 -15.90 -15.82 0.33
C VAL A 36 -15.09 -17.03 -0.16
N GLU A 37 -14.39 -16.92 -1.29
CA GLU A 37 -13.53 -17.99 -1.80
C GLU A 37 -12.31 -18.23 -0.89
N ILE A 38 -11.70 -17.14 -0.39
CA ILE A 38 -10.60 -17.21 0.57
C ILE A 38 -11.11 -17.77 1.90
N GLU A 39 -12.24 -17.29 2.42
CA GLU A 39 -12.85 -17.79 3.67
C GLU A 39 -13.15 -19.30 3.57
N ARG A 40 -13.71 -19.75 2.44
CA ARG A 40 -13.96 -21.19 2.19
C ARG A 40 -12.67 -22.01 2.17
N SER A 41 -11.59 -21.42 1.69
CA SER A 41 -10.28 -22.08 1.66
C SER A 41 -9.65 -22.14 3.06
N LEU A 42 -9.84 -21.10 3.88
CA LEU A 42 -9.38 -21.04 5.27
C LEU A 42 -10.18 -21.95 6.21
N ARG A 43 -11.51 -22.04 6.03
CA ARG A 43 -12.36 -22.90 6.87
C ARG A 43 -11.96 -24.38 6.84
N LYS A 44 -11.44 -24.85 5.70
CA LYS A 44 -10.87 -26.21 5.58
C LYS A 44 -9.65 -26.45 6.49
N LEU A 45 -8.95 -25.39 6.89
CA LEU A 45 -7.81 -25.46 7.82
C LEU A 45 -8.28 -25.42 9.28
N GLU A 46 -9.37 -24.70 9.58
CA GLU A 46 -9.98 -24.66 10.92
C GLU A 46 -10.57 -26.02 11.34
N ASP A 47 -11.23 -26.73 10.42
CA ASP A 47 -11.82 -28.07 10.65
C ASP A 47 -10.79 -29.14 11.08
N HIS A 48 -9.49 -28.86 10.94
CA HIS A 48 -8.39 -29.75 11.34
C HIS A 48 -7.70 -29.31 12.65
N THR A 49 -8.22 -28.29 13.32
CA THR A 49 -7.69 -27.81 14.60
C THR A 49 -8.41 -28.50 15.75
N GLU A 50 -7.82 -29.56 16.31
CA GLU A 50 -8.28 -30.09 17.59
C GLU A 50 -7.88 -29.11 18.72
N PRO A 51 -8.82 -28.65 19.57
CA PRO A 51 -8.47 -27.80 20.70
C PRO A 51 -7.54 -28.55 21.66
N ILE A 52 -6.34 -28.00 21.86
CA ILE A 52 -5.26 -28.60 22.67
C ILE A 52 -5.65 -28.74 24.15
N GLU A 53 -6.57 -27.89 24.62
CA GLU A 53 -7.16 -27.97 25.96
C GLU A 53 -8.68 -27.77 25.89
N PRO A 54 -9.49 -28.54 26.65
CA PRO A 54 -10.91 -28.29 26.74
C PRO A 54 -11.16 -26.93 27.41
N ALA A 55 -12.07 -26.15 26.84
CA ALA A 55 -12.45 -24.86 27.41
C ALA A 55 -12.91 -25.04 28.88
N PRO A 56 -12.60 -24.08 29.77
CA PRO A 56 -13.12 -24.08 31.14
C PRO A 56 -14.64 -24.22 31.12
N SER A 57 -15.18 -25.08 31.99
CA SER A 57 -16.62 -25.39 32.02
C SER A 57 -17.50 -24.17 32.33
N ASP A 58 -16.91 -23.13 32.92
CA ASP A 58 -17.55 -21.87 33.29
C ASP A 58 -17.42 -20.78 32.20
N LEU A 59 -16.68 -21.01 31.10
CA LEU A 59 -16.45 -20.01 30.06
C LEU A 59 -17.77 -19.53 29.43
N VAL A 60 -18.66 -20.47 29.10
CA VAL A 60 -19.98 -20.16 28.52
C VAL A 60 -20.79 -19.29 29.48
N GLN A 61 -20.80 -19.64 30.77
CA GLN A 61 -21.51 -18.89 31.80
C GLN A 61 -20.95 -17.45 31.89
N ARG A 62 -19.62 -17.32 31.99
CA ARG A 62 -18.94 -16.03 32.08
C ARG A 62 -19.13 -15.15 30.85
N THR A 63 -19.20 -15.73 29.65
CA THR A 63 -19.48 -14.99 28.42
C THR A 63 -20.93 -14.51 28.40
N LEU A 64 -21.89 -15.36 28.80
CA LEU A 64 -23.30 -14.97 28.89
C LEU A 64 -23.55 -13.88 29.94
N ASP A 65 -22.87 -13.95 31.07
CA ASP A 65 -22.95 -12.94 32.14
C ASP A 65 -22.33 -11.59 31.72
N ALA A 66 -21.41 -11.59 30.76
CA ALA A 66 -20.75 -10.39 30.24
C ALA A 66 -21.52 -9.72 29.08
N LEU A 67 -22.57 -10.35 28.56
CA LEU A 67 -23.40 -9.74 27.53
C LEU A 67 -24.30 -8.65 28.15
N PRO A 68 -24.39 -7.46 27.54
CA PRO A 68 -25.32 -6.45 27.99
C PRO A 68 -26.77 -6.95 27.89
N PRO A 69 -27.67 -6.50 28.79
CA PRO A 69 -29.08 -6.87 28.70
C PRO A 69 -29.64 -6.42 27.35
N MET A 70 -30.33 -7.34 26.67
CA MET A 70 -31.00 -7.05 25.40
C MET A 70 -31.94 -5.84 25.58
N PRO A 71 -31.93 -4.87 24.65
CA PRO A 71 -32.84 -3.73 24.72
C PRO A 71 -34.29 -4.23 24.76
N VAL A 72 -35.04 -3.74 25.75
CA VAL A 72 -36.46 -4.04 25.90
C VAL A 72 -37.20 -3.39 24.74
N ALA A 73 -37.94 -4.18 23.95
CA ALA A 73 -38.76 -3.66 22.87
C ALA A 73 -39.85 -2.74 23.46
N ASP A 74 -39.83 -1.47 23.08
CA ASP A 74 -40.81 -0.47 23.51
C ASP A 74 -42.07 -0.62 22.63
N ASP A 75 -43.18 -1.01 23.27
CA ASP A 75 -44.48 -1.27 22.62
C ASP A 75 -45.23 0.05 22.39
N THR A 76 -44.85 0.82 21.37
CA THR A 76 -45.75 1.80 20.70
C THR A 76 -45.35 2.03 19.23
N ALA A 77 -46.09 1.38 18.31
CA ALA A 77 -46.66 1.88 17.04
C ALA A 77 -45.99 3.11 16.38
N ASP A 78 -45.56 3.15 15.10
CA ASP A 78 -46.00 2.44 13.88
C ASP A 78 -44.90 2.46 12.78
N ASP A 79 -44.96 1.44 11.91
CA ASP A 79 -44.52 1.38 10.50
C ASP A 79 -43.04 1.57 10.09
N GLU A 80 -42.28 0.46 10.11
CA GLU A 80 -41.66 -0.18 8.91
C GLU A 80 -40.71 -1.31 9.38
N VAL A 81 -41.23 -2.53 9.46
CA VAL A 81 -40.42 -3.74 9.69
C VAL A 81 -40.18 -4.41 8.35
N HIS A 82 -39.04 -4.12 7.72
CA HIS A 82 -38.46 -5.04 6.74
C HIS A 82 -37.81 -6.20 7.52
N SER A 83 -38.45 -7.36 7.45
CA SER A 83 -38.03 -8.63 8.04
C SER A 83 -36.59 -9.02 7.65
N LEU A 84 -35.72 -9.14 8.66
CA LEU A 84 -34.34 -9.61 8.55
C LEU A 84 -34.21 -11.15 8.63
N ASP A 85 -35.26 -11.90 8.25
CA ASP A 85 -35.30 -13.37 8.39
C ASP A 85 -35.19 -14.15 7.07
N GLU A 86 -34.73 -13.55 5.97
CA GLU A 86 -34.68 -14.24 4.67
C GLU A 86 -33.37 -14.06 3.88
N PHE A 87 -32.21 -14.12 4.54
CA PHE A 87 -30.91 -14.13 3.83
C PHE A 87 -29.97 -15.26 4.31
N TRP A 88 -30.51 -16.48 4.45
CA TRP A 88 -29.72 -17.69 4.37
C TRP A 88 -29.88 -18.29 2.98
N PHE A 89 -28.80 -18.27 2.19
CA PHE A 89 -28.79 -18.76 0.82
C PHE A 89 -28.89 -20.30 0.82
N ASP A 90 -29.93 -20.84 0.20
CA ASP A 90 -30.10 -22.26 -0.09
C ASP A 90 -29.13 -22.68 -1.23
N PRO A 91 -28.18 -23.61 -1.01
CA PRO A 91 -27.16 -23.95 -1.99
C PRO A 91 -27.68 -24.78 -3.20
N ASP A 92 -28.95 -25.20 -3.24
CA ASP A 92 -29.46 -26.09 -4.30
C ASP A 92 -30.13 -25.39 -5.50
N GLN A 93 -30.11 -24.05 -5.60
CA GLN A 93 -30.77 -23.31 -6.70
C GLN A 93 -29.85 -22.81 -7.83
N VAL A 94 -28.62 -23.31 -7.96
CA VAL A 94 -27.72 -22.96 -9.09
C VAL A 94 -27.65 -24.07 -10.12
N ASN A 95 -28.78 -24.36 -10.79
CA ASN A 95 -28.74 -25.20 -11.98
C ASN A 95 -29.88 -24.90 -12.96
N GLN A 96 -29.97 -23.66 -13.48
CA GLN A 96 -30.79 -23.37 -14.66
C GLN A 96 -30.07 -22.36 -15.59
N THR A 97 -29.40 -22.90 -16.60
CA THR A 97 -28.90 -22.21 -17.81
C THR A 97 -30.06 -21.72 -18.69
N PRO A 98 -29.94 -20.54 -19.34
CA PRO A 98 -30.61 -20.26 -20.60
C PRO A 98 -29.71 -20.65 -21.78
N GLN A 99 -30.16 -21.61 -22.60
CA GLN A 99 -29.55 -21.97 -23.87
C GLN A 99 -29.82 -20.88 -24.92
N GLY A 100 -28.76 -20.22 -25.39
CA GLY A 100 -28.77 -19.37 -26.57
C GLY A 100 -27.99 -20.01 -27.71
N HIS A 101 -28.71 -20.50 -28.71
CA HIS A 101 -28.18 -21.07 -29.96
C HIS A 101 -27.43 -20.01 -30.79
N VAL A 102 -26.15 -20.26 -31.11
CA VAL A 102 -25.47 -19.69 -32.28
C VAL A 102 -24.58 -20.77 -32.89
N THR A 103 -24.80 -21.06 -34.17
CA THR A 103 -24.03 -22.01 -34.99
C THR A 103 -22.73 -21.37 -35.50
N PRO A 104 -21.67 -22.17 -35.71
CA PRO A 104 -20.68 -21.84 -36.73
C PRO A 104 -20.64 -22.90 -37.83
N SER A 105 -20.58 -22.40 -39.07
CA SER A 105 -20.39 -23.16 -40.29
C SER A 105 -18.98 -23.74 -40.36
N SER A 106 -18.92 -24.92 -40.96
CA SER A 106 -17.73 -25.64 -41.36
C SER A 106 -17.01 -24.91 -42.51
N ASN A 107 -15.69 -24.77 -42.39
CA ASN A 107 -14.83 -24.72 -43.56
C ASN A 107 -13.51 -25.45 -43.26
N SER A 108 -13.40 -26.67 -43.81
CA SER A 108 -12.25 -27.55 -43.73
C SER A 108 -11.27 -27.24 -44.86
N GLY A 109 -10.17 -26.58 -44.50
CA GLY A 109 -8.97 -26.45 -45.33
C GLY A 109 -8.00 -27.59 -45.06
N ASN A 110 -8.02 -28.55 -45.99
CA ASN A 110 -7.05 -29.60 -46.26
C ASN A 110 -5.58 -29.14 -46.11
N TRP A 111 -4.69 -30.00 -45.61
CA TRP A 111 -3.33 -30.21 -46.15
C TRP A 111 -2.73 -31.51 -45.58
N SER A 112 -2.17 -32.28 -46.50
CA SER A 112 -1.68 -33.66 -46.37
C SER A 112 -0.17 -33.70 -46.52
N GLY A 113 0.45 -34.69 -45.88
CA GLY A 113 1.85 -35.13 -46.08
C GLY A 113 2.16 -36.22 -45.05
N ALA A 114 2.09 -37.53 -45.30
CA ALA A 114 2.63 -38.40 -46.37
C ALA A 114 4.11 -38.81 -46.16
N GLY A 115 4.29 -40.13 -45.96
CA GLY A 115 5.49 -40.94 -46.24
C GLY A 115 6.30 -41.34 -45.00
N ASN A 116 6.81 -42.57 -44.79
CA ASN A 116 6.89 -43.86 -45.50
C ASN A 116 7.27 -44.90 -44.39
N SER A 117 6.72 -46.11 -44.26
CA SER A 117 6.75 -47.35 -45.06
C SER A 117 8.07 -48.17 -45.05
N LEU A 118 7.88 -49.51 -45.02
CA LEU A 118 8.80 -50.67 -45.12
C LEU A 118 9.62 -51.07 -43.87
N GLY A 119 9.80 -52.34 -43.50
CA GLY A 119 9.43 -53.64 -44.09
C GLY A 119 9.92 -54.79 -43.17
N SER A 120 9.11 -55.84 -42.99
CA SER A 120 9.36 -57.24 -43.40
C SER A 120 10.23 -58.13 -42.49
N ASP A 121 9.57 -59.13 -41.90
CA ASP A 121 9.93 -60.54 -41.66
C ASP A 121 11.40 -61.00 -41.66
N ASN A 122 11.82 -61.75 -40.63
CA ASN A 122 12.06 -63.20 -40.78
C ASN A 122 12.22 -63.95 -39.43
N SER A 123 11.78 -65.20 -39.49
CA SER A 123 11.86 -66.32 -38.54
C SER A 123 13.26 -66.71 -38.03
N SER A 124 13.33 -67.31 -36.82
CA SER A 124 13.86 -68.67 -36.55
C SER A 124 14.41 -68.86 -35.12
N GLY A 125 13.80 -69.80 -34.37
CA GLY A 125 14.50 -70.82 -33.59
C GLY A 125 15.22 -70.44 -32.28
N GLY A 126 14.75 -71.01 -31.16
CA GLY A 126 15.64 -71.36 -30.05
C GLY A 126 15.09 -71.18 -28.64
N ASN A 127 14.70 -72.31 -28.04
CA ASN A 127 14.76 -72.60 -26.60
C ASN A 127 13.99 -71.69 -25.63
N TYR A 128 12.73 -72.05 -25.42
CA TYR A 128 11.95 -71.66 -24.25
C TYR A 128 12.63 -72.24 -23.00
N SER A 129 13.41 -71.42 -22.30
CA SER A 129 13.62 -71.62 -20.87
C SER A 129 12.32 -71.21 -20.20
N THR A 130 11.67 -72.14 -19.52
CA THR A 130 10.48 -71.91 -18.71
C THR A 130 10.82 -70.88 -17.63
N PHE A 131 10.58 -69.61 -17.93
CA PHE A 131 10.56 -68.56 -16.92
C PHE A 131 9.37 -68.86 -16.02
N HIS A 132 9.65 -69.18 -14.75
CA HIS A 132 8.63 -69.09 -13.71
C HIS A 132 8.04 -67.67 -13.77
N PRO A 133 6.70 -67.52 -13.82
CA PRO A 133 6.11 -66.20 -13.67
C PRO A 133 6.53 -65.70 -12.28
N MET A 134 7.41 -64.69 -12.23
CA MET A 134 7.48 -63.82 -11.07
C MET A 134 6.13 -63.12 -11.03
N THR A 135 5.21 -63.66 -10.24
CA THR A 135 4.05 -62.92 -9.77
C THR A 135 4.57 -61.59 -9.24
N PRO A 136 4.12 -60.43 -9.76
CA PRO A 136 4.42 -59.17 -9.10
C PRO A 136 3.81 -59.31 -7.72
N GLU A 137 4.66 -59.34 -6.70
CA GLU A 137 4.21 -59.12 -5.34
C GLU A 137 3.70 -57.68 -5.33
N HIS A 138 2.43 -57.48 -5.70
CA HIS A 138 1.69 -56.29 -5.35
C HIS A 138 1.67 -56.30 -3.82
N ARG A 139 2.72 -55.74 -3.23
CA ARG A 139 2.65 -55.14 -1.91
C ARG A 139 1.63 -54.03 -2.07
N VAL A 140 0.36 -54.40 -1.86
CA VAL A 140 -0.67 -53.46 -1.47
C VAL A 140 0.01 -52.62 -0.39
N PRO A 141 0.19 -51.29 -0.56
CA PRO A 141 0.76 -50.47 0.48
C PRO A 141 -0.15 -50.74 1.69
N ARG A 142 0.42 -51.43 2.68
CA ARG A 142 -0.24 -51.68 3.95
C ARG A 142 -0.66 -50.29 4.38
N ASN A 143 -1.99 -50.05 4.45
CA ASN A 143 -2.55 -48.78 4.86
C ASN A 143 -2.02 -48.53 6.28
N ARG A 144 -0.85 -47.91 6.36
CA ARG A 144 -0.22 -47.48 7.60
C ARG A 144 -1.05 -46.27 7.95
N SER A 145 -2.14 -46.53 8.67
CA SER A 145 -2.91 -45.52 9.38
C SER A 145 -1.88 -44.56 9.95
N MET A 146 -1.85 -43.34 9.42
CA MET A 146 -0.90 -42.32 9.83
C MET A 146 -1.05 -42.23 11.35
N HIS A 147 -0.01 -42.58 12.09
CA HIS A 147 -0.12 -42.57 13.54
C HIS A 147 -0.38 -41.11 13.92
N TRP A 148 -1.38 -40.86 14.77
CA TRP A 148 -1.78 -39.51 15.19
C TRP A 148 -0.58 -38.64 15.66
N ILE A 149 0.49 -39.29 16.14
CA ILE A 149 1.77 -38.66 16.48
C ILE A 149 2.47 -38.03 15.27
N ASP A 150 2.44 -38.67 14.10
CA ASP A 150 3.03 -38.12 12.86
C ASP A 150 2.25 -36.88 12.40
N VAL A 151 0.92 -36.88 12.56
CA VAL A 151 0.06 -35.71 12.29
C VAL A 151 0.38 -34.59 13.28
N ALA A 152 0.41 -34.88 14.59
CA ALA A 152 0.71 -33.90 15.62
C ALA A 152 2.11 -33.28 15.44
N ALA A 153 3.11 -34.10 15.09
CA ALA A 153 4.47 -33.63 14.82
C ALA A 153 4.53 -32.74 13.58
N LEU A 154 3.81 -33.09 12.51
CA LEU A 154 3.74 -32.28 11.29
C LEU A 154 3.03 -30.94 11.55
N SER A 155 1.90 -30.96 12.27
CA SER A 155 1.16 -29.74 12.63
C SER A 155 2.00 -28.83 13.52
N MET A 156 2.72 -29.37 14.49
CA MET A 156 3.62 -28.60 15.34
C MET A 156 4.79 -28.01 14.53
N ALA A 157 5.40 -28.78 13.64
CA ALA A 157 6.44 -28.28 12.76
C ALA A 157 5.94 -27.18 11.82
N ALA A 158 4.73 -27.34 11.26
CA ALA A 158 4.09 -26.34 10.41
C ALA A 158 3.75 -25.06 11.20
N ALA A 159 3.23 -25.18 12.42
CA ALA A 159 2.93 -24.04 13.29
C ALA A 159 4.19 -23.26 13.67
N VAL A 160 5.28 -23.95 14.03
CA VAL A 160 6.58 -23.31 14.28
C VAL A 160 7.10 -22.62 13.03
N LEU A 161 7.00 -23.25 11.87
CA LEU A 161 7.42 -22.67 10.60
C LEU A 161 6.59 -21.43 10.23
N LEU A 162 5.27 -21.47 10.43
CA LEU A 162 4.38 -20.33 10.21
C LEU A 162 4.68 -19.18 11.19
N ALA A 163 4.90 -19.50 12.46
CA ALA A 163 5.25 -18.53 13.50
C ALA A 163 6.59 -17.82 13.23
N LEU A 164 7.50 -18.47 12.51
CA LEU A 164 8.75 -17.86 12.04
C LEU A 164 8.58 -17.11 10.71
N LEU A 165 7.74 -17.59 9.79
CA LEU A 165 7.54 -16.98 8.48
C LEU A 165 6.70 -15.69 8.53
N ILE A 166 5.63 -15.65 9.32
CA ILE A 166 4.74 -14.47 9.40
C ILE A 166 5.52 -13.18 9.76
N PRO A 167 6.30 -13.12 10.86
CA PRO A 167 7.03 -11.91 11.20
C PRO A 167 8.10 -11.55 10.16
N ALA A 168 8.73 -12.53 9.51
CA ALA A 168 9.69 -12.29 8.44
C ALA A 168 9.02 -11.63 7.22
N ILE A 169 7.86 -12.14 6.79
CA ILE A 169 7.10 -11.58 5.67
C ILE A 169 6.62 -10.14 5.99
N LEU A 170 6.17 -9.88 7.22
CA LEU A 170 5.74 -8.53 7.62
C LEU A 170 6.90 -7.53 7.60
N GLN A 171 8.09 -7.93 8.07
CA GLN A 171 9.29 -7.11 8.01
C GLN A 171 9.76 -6.86 6.57
N ASP A 172 9.74 -7.90 5.73
CA ASP A 172 10.13 -7.79 4.32
C ASP A 172 9.22 -6.81 3.54
N ARG A 173 7.92 -6.77 3.86
CA ARG A 173 6.98 -5.81 3.24
C ARG A 173 7.26 -4.37 3.66
N PHE A 174 7.58 -4.14 4.93
CA PHE A 174 7.96 -2.81 5.40
C PHE A 174 9.24 -2.33 4.71
N GLU A 175 10.24 -3.20 4.63
CA GLU A 175 11.50 -2.92 3.93
C GLU A 175 11.28 -2.62 2.44
N ALA A 176 10.45 -3.41 1.76
CA ALA A 176 10.09 -3.16 0.36
C ALA A 176 9.39 -1.80 0.17
N ARG A 177 8.45 -1.45 1.06
CA ARG A 177 7.75 -0.15 1.06
C ARG A 177 8.71 1.02 1.28
N ARG A 178 9.64 0.88 2.23
CA ARG A 178 10.70 1.87 2.50
C ARG A 178 11.59 2.08 1.29
N VAL A 179 12.06 1.00 0.65
CA VAL A 179 12.89 1.07 -0.56
C VAL A 179 12.15 1.74 -1.70
N ALA A 180 10.84 1.51 -1.83
CA ALA A 180 10.03 2.17 -2.86
C ALA A 180 9.92 3.69 -2.65
N CYS A 181 9.62 4.18 -1.44
CA CYS A 181 9.59 5.64 -1.20
C CYS A 181 11.00 6.26 -1.28
N HIS A 182 12.04 5.54 -0.88
CA HIS A 182 13.43 5.97 -1.07
C HIS A 182 13.75 6.19 -2.56
N GLU A 183 13.37 5.26 -3.44
CA GLU A 183 13.60 5.40 -4.88
C GLU A 183 12.80 6.57 -5.48
N GLN A 184 11.58 6.81 -5.00
CA GLN A 184 10.79 7.97 -5.44
C GLN A 184 11.41 9.31 -5.05
N LEU A 185 11.92 9.43 -3.82
CA LEU A 185 12.68 10.61 -3.40
C LEU A 185 13.91 10.83 -4.27
N ARG A 186 14.62 9.75 -4.60
CA ARG A 186 15.78 9.78 -5.50
C ARG A 186 15.38 10.26 -6.91
N ASN A 187 14.27 9.77 -7.46
CA ASN A 187 13.74 10.21 -8.75
C ASN A 187 13.40 11.70 -8.76
N ILE A 188 12.71 12.19 -7.73
CA ILE A 188 12.41 13.62 -7.57
C ILE A 188 13.71 14.43 -7.40
N GLY A 189 14.69 13.92 -6.66
CA GLY A 189 16.00 14.55 -6.48
C GLY A 189 16.78 14.73 -7.78
N VAL A 190 16.69 13.78 -8.71
CA VAL A 190 17.24 13.93 -10.07
C VAL A 190 16.56 15.07 -10.81
N ALA A 191 15.22 15.17 -10.75
CA ALA A 191 14.47 16.27 -11.37
C ALA A 191 14.84 17.63 -10.76
N ILE A 192 14.98 17.73 -9.42
CA ILE A 192 15.43 18.94 -8.73
C ILE A 192 16.84 19.34 -9.18
N THR A 193 17.76 18.38 -9.27
CA THR A 193 19.14 18.66 -9.72
C THR A 193 19.16 19.16 -11.17
N GLN A 194 18.35 18.55 -12.05
CA GLN A 194 18.19 19.03 -13.43
C GLN A 194 17.61 20.45 -13.49
N PHE A 195 16.64 20.76 -12.63
CA PHE A 195 16.07 22.11 -12.51
C PHE A 195 17.14 23.13 -12.09
N VAL A 196 17.94 22.79 -11.07
CA VAL A 196 19.04 23.64 -10.59
C VAL A 196 20.06 23.92 -11.70
N VAL A 197 20.43 22.91 -12.48
CA VAL A 197 21.39 23.06 -13.59
C VAL A 197 20.86 23.97 -14.69
N GLN A 198 19.54 23.98 -14.92
CA GLN A 198 18.88 24.86 -15.89
C GLN A 198 18.65 26.28 -15.35
N SER A 199 18.66 26.46 -14.03
CA SER A 199 18.46 27.74 -13.36
C SER A 199 19.72 28.61 -13.42
N GLU A 200 19.59 29.86 -13.89
CA GLU A 200 20.70 30.82 -13.99
C GLU A 200 21.43 31.06 -12.67
N GLN A 201 20.74 30.90 -11.53
CA GLN A 201 21.27 31.19 -10.21
C GLN A 201 21.66 29.95 -9.41
N SER A 202 21.52 28.75 -9.98
CA SER A 202 21.74 27.47 -9.30
C SER A 202 20.98 27.40 -7.97
N ARG A 203 19.70 27.77 -8.00
CA ARG A 203 18.81 27.73 -6.83
C ARG A 203 17.75 26.66 -6.99
N LEU A 204 17.32 26.09 -5.86
CA LEU A 204 16.23 25.12 -5.80
C LEU A 204 14.90 25.74 -6.30
N PRO A 205 13.91 24.92 -6.71
CA PRO A 205 12.55 25.39 -7.02
C PRO A 205 12.00 26.32 -5.92
N ALA A 206 11.61 27.54 -6.30
CA ALA A 206 11.35 28.58 -5.32
C ALA A 206 9.95 28.50 -4.69
N VAL A 207 9.88 28.52 -3.36
CA VAL A 207 8.66 28.90 -2.64
C VAL A 207 8.57 30.43 -2.63
N ALA A 208 7.40 31.00 -2.93
CA ALA A 208 7.23 32.45 -2.86
C ALA A 208 7.00 32.91 -1.41
N GLU A 209 7.43 34.13 -1.08
CA GLU A 209 7.20 34.70 0.26
C GLU A 209 5.70 34.91 0.55
N LYS A 210 4.92 35.23 -0.49
CA LYS A 210 3.50 35.57 -0.43
C LYS A 210 2.77 35.26 -1.72
N GLY A 211 1.44 35.27 -1.66
CA GLY A 211 0.56 35.02 -2.80
C GLY A 211 0.37 33.53 -3.09
N PRO A 212 -0.19 33.18 -4.27
CA PRO A 212 -0.67 31.83 -4.56
C PRO A 212 0.44 30.78 -4.62
N GLU A 213 1.68 31.20 -4.91
CA GLU A 213 2.88 30.36 -4.97
C GLU A 213 3.58 30.17 -3.60
N ALA A 214 3.03 30.74 -2.52
CA ALA A 214 3.62 30.65 -1.19
C ALA A 214 3.20 29.37 -0.47
N PHE A 215 3.62 28.22 -0.98
CA PHE A 215 3.41 26.91 -0.35
C PHE A 215 4.51 25.94 -0.76
N ALA A 216 4.89 25.01 0.13
CA ALA A 216 6.00 24.09 -0.08
C ALA A 216 5.82 23.24 -1.36
N GLY A 217 4.60 22.76 -1.62
CA GLY A 217 4.27 21.89 -2.74
C GLY A 217 4.45 22.51 -4.13
N VAL A 218 4.72 23.81 -4.22
CA VAL A 218 4.95 24.51 -5.50
C VAL A 218 6.17 23.97 -6.24
N TYR A 219 7.08 23.27 -5.56
CA TYR A 219 8.22 22.60 -6.21
C TYR A 219 7.75 21.66 -7.33
N ALA A 220 6.71 20.86 -7.09
CA ALA A 220 6.19 19.90 -8.06
C ALA A 220 5.60 20.60 -9.27
N VAL A 221 4.86 21.70 -9.05
CA VAL A 221 4.34 22.57 -10.11
C VAL A 221 5.47 23.12 -10.97
N ARG A 222 6.55 23.63 -10.36
CA ARG A 222 7.70 24.17 -11.11
C ARG A 222 8.46 23.11 -11.89
N LEU A 223 8.62 21.91 -11.33
CA LEU A 223 9.25 20.79 -12.02
C LEU A 223 8.40 20.34 -13.22
N ALA A 224 7.08 20.26 -13.05
CA ALA A 224 6.16 19.92 -14.13
C ALA A 224 6.14 21.00 -15.24
N ASP A 225 6.08 22.27 -14.87
CA ASP A 225 6.11 23.42 -15.81
C ASP A 225 7.44 23.49 -16.60
N ALA A 226 8.54 23.04 -15.98
CA ALA A 226 9.84 22.88 -16.64
C ALA A 226 9.97 21.60 -17.48
N GLY A 227 8.94 20.74 -17.52
CA GLY A 227 8.99 19.45 -18.22
C GLY A 227 9.90 18.39 -17.57
N LEU A 228 10.24 18.57 -16.29
CA LEU A 228 11.13 17.70 -15.52
C LEU A 228 10.39 16.66 -14.67
N LEU A 229 9.05 16.76 -14.61
CA LEU A 229 8.18 15.82 -13.92
C LEU A 229 7.19 15.18 -14.91
N PRO A 230 7.63 14.24 -15.76
CA PRO A 230 6.79 13.66 -16.81
C PRO A 230 5.65 12.79 -16.27
N ASP A 231 5.84 12.18 -15.10
CA ASP A 231 4.81 11.42 -14.38
C ASP A 231 4.50 12.11 -13.05
N PRO A 232 3.40 12.89 -12.96
CA PRO A 232 2.98 13.52 -11.72
C PRO A 232 2.42 12.54 -10.67
N ALA A 233 2.38 11.24 -10.92
CA ALA A 233 2.04 10.26 -9.88
C ALA A 233 3.22 10.02 -8.92
N VAL A 234 4.45 10.35 -9.33
CA VAL A 234 5.69 10.13 -8.55
C VAL A 234 5.69 10.83 -7.18
N ARG A 235 4.91 11.90 -7.05
CA ARG A 235 4.70 12.71 -5.81
C ARG A 235 3.88 11.97 -4.74
N TRP A 236 3.26 10.83 -5.08
CA TRP A 236 2.60 9.97 -4.10
C TRP A 236 3.57 8.91 -3.59
N CYS A 237 3.90 8.94 -2.30
CA CYS A 237 4.70 7.87 -1.69
C CYS A 237 3.93 6.55 -1.75
N PRO A 238 4.49 5.47 -2.35
CA PRO A 238 3.85 4.16 -2.47
C PRO A 238 3.42 3.50 -1.15
N SER A 239 3.92 4.00 -0.01
CA SER A 239 3.57 3.48 1.31
C SER A 239 2.31 4.12 1.90
N LEU A 240 1.77 5.15 1.25
CA LEU A 240 0.65 5.95 1.75
C LEU A 240 -0.47 5.98 0.70
N ASP A 241 -1.72 5.95 1.18
CA ASP A 241 -2.89 6.07 0.31
C ASP A 241 -2.96 7.48 -0.27
N ALA A 242 -3.05 7.58 -1.60
CA ALA A 242 -3.24 8.86 -2.26
C ALA A 242 -4.61 9.47 -1.90
N PRO A 243 -4.69 10.80 -1.73
CA PRO A 243 -5.95 11.48 -1.48
C PRO A 243 -6.91 11.27 -2.65
N GLY A 244 -8.19 11.06 -2.34
CA GLY A 244 -9.21 10.73 -3.33
C GLY A 244 -9.53 9.24 -3.50
N SER A 245 -9.00 8.35 -2.66
CA SER A 245 -9.47 6.95 -2.57
C SER A 245 -10.95 6.83 -2.13
N LYS A 246 -11.58 7.92 -1.68
CA LYS A 246 -12.98 7.92 -1.23
C LYS A 246 -13.92 8.97 -1.86
N ASP A 247 -13.47 10.13 -2.39
CA ASP A 247 -14.42 11.18 -2.84
C ASP A 247 -13.99 12.10 -4.01
N TYR A 248 -12.80 11.93 -4.61
CA TYR A 248 -12.35 12.76 -5.74
C TYR A 248 -12.03 11.90 -6.95
N ARG A 249 -12.34 12.37 -8.17
CA ARG A 249 -11.91 11.68 -9.40
C ARG A 249 -10.39 11.71 -9.44
N PHE A 250 -9.76 10.56 -9.18
CA PHE A 250 -8.30 10.35 -9.15
C PHE A 250 -7.53 11.01 -10.31
N ALA A 251 -8.18 11.25 -11.46
CA ALA A 251 -7.63 11.98 -12.60
C ALA A 251 -7.28 13.46 -12.28
N GLU A 252 -8.15 14.19 -11.55
CA GLU A 252 -7.94 15.61 -11.27
C GLU A 252 -6.80 15.85 -10.27
N ILE A 253 -6.55 14.90 -9.38
CA ILE A 253 -5.49 14.96 -8.37
C ILE A 253 -4.12 14.59 -8.96
N ASN A 254 -4.07 13.85 -10.07
CA ASN A 254 -2.84 13.52 -10.77
C ASN A 254 -2.42 14.55 -11.82
N GLU A 255 -3.24 15.57 -12.09
CA GLU A 255 -2.86 16.68 -12.94
C GLU A 255 -2.29 17.82 -12.08
N LEU A 256 -1.08 18.29 -12.43
CA LEU A 256 -0.48 19.46 -11.79
C LEU A 256 -0.87 20.72 -12.57
N PRO A 257 -1.28 21.81 -11.89
CA PRO A 257 -1.51 23.08 -12.56
C PRO A 257 -0.19 23.66 -13.05
N SER A 258 -0.24 24.48 -14.09
CA SER A 258 0.85 25.39 -14.45
C SER A 258 0.98 26.53 -13.43
N VAL A 259 2.12 27.22 -13.43
CA VAL A 259 2.34 28.39 -12.56
C VAL A 259 1.34 29.51 -12.86
N ASN A 260 0.92 29.69 -14.12
CA ASN A 260 -0.06 30.70 -14.49
C ASN A 260 -1.47 30.36 -14.01
N GLU A 261 -1.89 29.10 -14.15
CA GLU A 261 -3.19 28.62 -13.63
C GLU A 261 -3.27 28.78 -12.12
N LEU A 262 -2.18 28.48 -11.41
CA LEU A 262 -2.08 28.68 -9.96
C LEU A 262 -2.31 30.15 -9.55
N ARG A 263 -1.80 31.10 -10.34
CA ARG A 263 -1.97 32.55 -10.08
C ARG A 263 -3.39 33.05 -10.30
N GLU A 264 -4.07 32.47 -11.28
CA GLU A 264 -5.40 32.89 -11.71
C GLU A 264 -6.53 32.10 -11.01
N ALA A 265 -6.18 30.99 -10.34
CA ALA A 265 -7.13 30.10 -9.70
C ALA A 265 -8.07 30.81 -8.69
N PRO A 266 -9.37 30.47 -8.67
CA PRO A 266 -10.29 30.79 -7.59
C PRO A 266 -9.82 30.24 -6.23
N VAL A 267 -10.32 30.78 -5.11
CA VAL A 267 -9.81 30.47 -3.76
C VAL A 267 -9.91 28.98 -3.46
N ASP A 268 -11.06 28.39 -3.79
CA ASP A 268 -11.32 26.98 -3.50
C ASP A 268 -10.41 26.06 -4.31
N GLN A 269 -10.16 26.39 -5.57
CA GLN A 269 -9.26 25.63 -6.44
C GLN A 269 -7.79 25.80 -6.04
N LEU A 270 -7.39 27.02 -5.70
CA LEU A 270 -6.05 27.32 -5.18
C LEU A 270 -5.77 26.51 -3.92
N ARG A 271 -6.74 26.42 -3.00
CA ARG A 271 -6.60 25.62 -1.78
C ARG A 271 -6.38 24.15 -2.11
N MET A 272 -7.11 23.57 -3.06
CA MET A 272 -6.89 22.18 -3.49
C MET A 272 -5.50 21.99 -4.11
N PHE A 273 -5.05 22.92 -4.96
CA PHE A 273 -3.70 22.86 -5.52
C PHE A 273 -2.62 22.93 -4.43
N GLN A 274 -2.77 23.83 -3.46
CA GLN A 274 -1.84 23.95 -2.35
C GLN A 274 -1.80 22.69 -1.49
N GLU A 275 -2.95 22.07 -1.26
CA GLU A 275 -3.08 20.84 -0.48
C GLU A 275 -2.38 19.65 -1.14
N TYR A 276 -2.52 19.49 -2.46
CA TYR A 276 -2.16 18.23 -3.12
C TYR A 276 -1.00 18.31 -4.12
N ALA A 277 -0.57 19.48 -4.57
CA ALA A 277 0.45 19.56 -5.62
C ALA A 277 1.78 18.92 -5.21
N GLY A 278 2.24 19.11 -3.96
CA GLY A 278 3.47 18.49 -3.46
C GLY A 278 3.38 16.99 -3.18
N GLY A 279 2.17 16.43 -3.18
CA GLY A 279 1.88 15.04 -2.85
C GLY A 279 2.19 14.68 -1.39
N HIS A 280 2.75 13.49 -1.18
CA HIS A 280 3.12 12.97 0.15
C HIS A 280 4.54 13.36 0.59
N TYR A 281 5.14 14.37 -0.02
CA TYR A 281 6.50 14.79 0.31
C TYR A 281 6.53 16.19 0.91
N ALA A 282 7.38 16.37 1.92
CA ALA A 282 7.68 17.66 2.50
C ALA A 282 8.87 18.29 1.77
N TYR A 283 8.80 19.59 1.50
CA TYR A 283 9.80 20.33 0.74
C TYR A 283 10.34 21.52 1.53
N THR A 284 11.57 21.94 1.22
CA THR A 284 12.19 23.11 1.86
C THR A 284 11.36 24.38 1.68
N LEU A 285 11.10 25.07 2.79
CA LEU A 285 10.36 26.33 2.80
C LEU A 285 11.19 27.53 2.31
N GLY A 286 12.48 27.34 2.03
CA GLY A 286 13.41 28.41 1.73
C GLY A 286 14.22 28.86 2.94
N VAL A 287 15.07 29.87 2.74
CA VAL A 287 16.01 30.37 3.75
C VAL A 287 16.07 31.89 3.77
N ILE A 288 16.54 32.45 4.88
CA ILE A 288 16.96 33.85 4.95
C ILE A 288 18.42 33.98 4.49
N ASP A 289 18.62 34.63 3.34
CA ASP A 289 19.92 34.98 2.75
C ASP A 289 20.08 36.51 2.78
N LYS A 290 20.99 37.01 3.61
CA LYS A 290 21.26 38.47 3.78
C LYS A 290 19.99 39.27 4.11
N ASP A 291 19.27 38.84 5.15
CA ASP A 291 18.03 39.46 5.64
C ASP A 291 16.88 39.43 4.62
N LYS A 292 16.95 38.57 3.60
CA LYS A 292 15.90 38.39 2.61
C LYS A 292 15.53 36.93 2.46
N PHE A 293 14.24 36.67 2.39
CA PHE A 293 13.74 35.36 2.02
C PHE A 293 14.15 35.02 0.59
N ALA A 294 14.74 33.84 0.41
CA ALA A 294 15.21 33.36 -0.88
C ALA A 294 15.12 31.84 -0.98
N PRO A 295 14.98 31.29 -2.21
CA PRO A 295 15.17 29.86 -2.42
C PRO A 295 16.62 29.47 -2.09
N PRO A 296 16.88 28.30 -1.48
CA PRO A 296 18.24 27.92 -1.12
C PRO A 296 19.12 27.79 -2.37
N ARG A 297 20.38 28.19 -2.24
CA ARG A 297 21.38 27.95 -3.31
C ARG A 297 21.77 26.49 -3.25
N PHE A 298 21.96 25.89 -4.42
CA PHE A 298 22.46 24.54 -4.53
C PHE A 298 23.97 24.53 -4.36
N GLU A 299 24.44 24.03 -3.22
CA GLU A 299 25.86 24.00 -2.83
C GLU A 299 26.36 22.56 -2.57
N SER A 300 25.53 21.55 -2.83
CA SER A 300 25.83 20.12 -2.64
C SER A 300 26.21 19.76 -1.19
N ARG A 301 25.56 20.36 -0.19
CA ARG A 301 25.85 20.13 1.23
C ARG A 301 25.26 18.80 1.67
N ALA A 302 26.03 18.02 2.43
CA ALA A 302 25.61 16.71 2.90
C ALA A 302 24.56 16.76 4.04
N SER A 303 24.39 17.91 4.69
CA SER A 303 23.47 18.11 5.82
C SER A 303 22.20 18.86 5.45
N PHE A 304 22.16 19.55 4.30
CA PHE A 304 21.02 20.38 3.94
C PHE A 304 19.89 19.52 3.38
N ALA A 305 18.79 19.39 4.13
CA ALA A 305 17.62 18.62 3.71
C ALA A 305 16.82 19.38 2.64
N VAL A 306 16.43 18.68 1.57
CA VAL A 306 15.70 19.25 0.42
C VAL A 306 14.28 18.73 0.34
N LEU A 307 14.09 17.42 0.54
CA LEU A 307 12.80 16.74 0.50
C LEU A 307 12.75 15.68 1.60
N SER A 308 11.57 15.32 2.09
CA SER A 308 11.37 14.12 2.90
C SER A 308 10.01 13.51 2.65
N ASP A 309 9.80 12.28 3.13
CA ASP A 309 8.43 11.78 3.33
C ASP A 309 7.70 12.76 4.27
N ALA A 310 6.50 13.22 3.88
CA ALA A 310 5.76 14.22 4.63
C ALA A 310 5.14 13.61 5.89
N PRO A 311 5.05 14.38 6.98
CA PRO A 311 4.15 14.02 8.06
C PRO A 311 2.68 14.05 7.58
N LEU A 312 1.95 12.96 7.86
CA LEU A 312 0.56 12.68 7.48
C LEU A 312 -0.48 13.57 8.17
N ALA A 313 -0.20 14.10 9.36
CA ALA A 313 -1.20 14.78 10.18
C ALA A 313 -0.73 16.15 10.68
N GLY A 314 -1.34 17.21 10.14
CA GLY A 314 -1.23 18.59 10.63
C GLY A 314 0.18 19.19 10.61
N ASN A 315 0.37 20.30 11.33
CA ASN A 315 1.71 20.80 11.62
C ASN A 315 2.37 19.86 12.64
N PRO A 316 3.51 19.21 12.31
CA PRO A 316 4.22 18.42 13.29
C PRO A 316 4.61 19.34 14.46
N THR A 317 4.29 18.90 15.68
CA THR A 317 4.78 19.50 16.93
C THR A 317 5.52 18.41 17.70
N GLU A 318 6.39 18.77 18.65
CA GLU A 318 7.08 17.77 19.49
C GLU A 318 6.12 16.77 20.14
N ALA A 319 4.90 17.22 20.50
CA ALA A 319 3.88 16.41 21.15
C ALA A 319 3.22 15.38 20.21
N ASN A 320 2.97 15.73 18.95
CA ASN A 320 2.23 14.87 18.00
C ASN A 320 3.14 14.22 16.95
N PHE A 321 4.45 14.37 17.08
CA PHE A 321 5.43 13.99 16.07
C PHE A 321 5.35 12.52 15.62
N SER A 322 5.09 11.60 16.56
CA SER A 322 4.95 10.17 16.25
C SER A 322 3.66 9.80 15.51
N GLU A 323 2.59 10.57 15.70
CA GLU A 323 1.30 10.38 15.01
C GLU A 323 1.31 11.08 13.64
N SER A 324 2.11 12.14 13.52
CA SER A 324 2.30 12.86 12.28
C SER A 324 3.25 12.15 11.33
N ILE A 325 4.16 11.27 11.74
CA ILE A 325 5.13 10.64 10.81
C ILE A 325 4.51 9.48 10.02
N GLY A 326 4.66 9.52 8.69
CA GLY A 326 4.34 8.39 7.80
C GLY A 326 5.16 7.13 8.10
N HIS A 327 4.82 5.99 7.48
CA HIS A 327 5.55 4.71 7.66
C HIS A 327 5.44 4.09 9.07
N GLY A 328 4.23 4.03 9.63
CA GLY A 328 3.95 3.36 10.90
C GLY A 328 4.67 4.00 12.10
N GLY A 329 4.99 5.30 12.03
CA GLY A 329 5.64 6.05 13.10
C GLY A 329 7.11 5.69 13.35
N THR A 330 7.79 5.03 12.40
CA THR A 330 9.14 4.52 12.59
C THR A 330 10.25 5.52 12.23
N GLY A 331 9.97 6.44 11.30
CA GLY A 331 10.94 7.41 10.76
C GLY A 331 10.52 7.93 9.40
N ILE A 332 11.39 8.73 8.77
CA ILE A 332 11.17 9.32 7.44
C ILE A 332 12.40 9.11 6.58
N ASN A 333 12.22 8.98 5.26
CA ASN A 333 13.34 9.18 4.34
C ASN A 333 13.55 10.68 4.11
N VAL A 334 14.81 11.10 4.08
CA VAL A 334 15.23 12.49 3.84
C VAL A 334 16.18 12.50 2.65
N LEU A 335 15.84 13.28 1.63
CA LEU A 335 16.71 13.64 0.52
C LEU A 335 17.55 14.86 0.92
N TYR A 336 18.85 14.70 0.89
CA TYR A 336 19.82 15.77 1.08
C TYR A 336 20.26 16.39 -0.25
N GLU A 337 20.80 17.59 -0.17
CA GLU A 337 21.25 18.38 -1.32
C GLU A 337 22.36 17.70 -2.14
N ASP A 338 23.18 16.85 -1.52
CA ASP A 338 24.18 16.02 -2.20
C ASP A 338 23.58 14.84 -3.00
N GLY A 339 22.26 14.67 -2.97
CA GLY A 339 21.52 13.62 -3.68
C GLY A 339 21.41 12.30 -2.91
N ARG A 340 21.93 12.22 -1.69
CA ARG A 340 21.72 11.07 -0.81
C ARG A 340 20.30 11.08 -0.25
N VAL A 341 19.67 9.91 -0.22
CA VAL A 341 18.44 9.68 0.52
C VAL A 341 18.78 8.79 1.70
N ASP A 342 18.50 9.23 2.92
CA ASP A 342 18.71 8.41 4.13
C ASP A 342 17.41 8.26 4.90
N PHE A 343 17.21 7.06 5.47
CA PHE A 343 16.16 6.83 6.43
C PHE A 343 16.59 7.30 7.82
N VAL A 344 15.89 8.29 8.37
CA VAL A 344 16.11 8.82 9.71
C VAL A 344 15.03 8.29 10.63
N SER A 345 15.42 7.47 11.61
CA SER A 345 14.48 6.90 12.57
C SER A 345 13.89 7.96 13.50
N LEU A 346 12.70 7.71 14.04
CA LEU A 346 12.03 8.60 15.00
C LEU A 346 12.93 8.96 16.20
N ALA A 347 13.69 7.99 16.71
CA ALA A 347 14.64 8.22 17.81
C ALA A 347 15.79 9.14 17.40
N SER A 348 16.27 9.01 16.16
CA SER A 348 17.32 9.88 15.62
C SER A 348 16.79 11.29 15.38
N LEU A 349 15.59 11.45 14.81
CA LEU A 349 14.95 12.75 14.62
C LEU A 349 14.85 13.53 15.94
N ARG A 350 14.38 12.89 17.01
CA ARG A 350 14.24 13.53 18.34
C ARG A 350 15.55 14.00 18.98
N SER A 351 16.69 13.48 18.53
CA SER A 351 18.02 13.80 19.09
C SER A 351 18.93 14.50 18.09
N MET A 352 18.46 14.70 16.85
CA MET A 352 19.22 15.34 15.80
C MET A 352 19.32 16.85 16.11
N PRO A 353 20.54 17.42 16.15
CA PRO A 353 20.70 18.85 16.42
C PRO A 353 20.08 19.76 15.36
N ASP A 354 20.12 19.32 14.10
CA ASP A 354 19.57 20.01 12.93
C ASP A 354 18.37 19.20 12.42
N HIS A 355 17.18 19.57 12.88
CA HIS A 355 15.98 18.79 12.67
C HIS A 355 15.37 19.11 11.29
N PRO A 356 15.17 18.14 10.39
CA PRO A 356 14.77 18.44 9.01
C PRO A 356 13.38 19.11 8.87
N LEU A 357 12.49 18.95 9.86
CA LEU A 357 11.13 19.52 9.82
C LEU A 357 10.96 20.81 10.64
N PHE A 358 12.02 21.30 11.30
CA PHE A 358 11.97 22.52 12.10
C PHE A 358 13.18 23.39 11.77
N ASN A 359 12.98 24.68 11.62
CA ASN A 359 14.10 25.60 11.52
C ASN A 359 14.91 25.66 12.84
N HIS A 360 16.02 26.39 12.86
CA HIS A 360 16.86 26.54 14.07
C HIS A 360 16.16 27.22 15.26
N HIS A 361 14.97 27.80 15.07
CA HIS A 361 14.12 28.30 16.16
C HIS A 361 13.12 27.27 16.69
N GLY A 362 13.06 26.07 16.09
CA GLY A 362 12.09 25.03 16.44
C GLY A 362 10.73 25.22 15.78
N GLU A 363 10.65 26.02 14.72
CA GLU A 363 9.40 26.40 14.07
C GLU A 363 9.27 25.74 12.69
N VAL A 364 8.05 25.42 12.27
CA VAL A 364 7.75 24.94 10.91
C VAL A 364 7.62 26.15 9.98
N GLU A 365 8.71 26.89 9.81
CA GLU A 365 8.86 28.07 8.96
C GLU A 365 10.14 27.97 8.13
N ALA A 366 10.37 28.92 7.22
CA ALA A 366 11.62 29.03 6.48
C ALA A 366 12.85 29.06 7.41
N GLY A 367 13.97 28.55 6.90
CA GLY A 367 15.23 28.55 7.61
C GLY A 367 15.70 29.96 7.94
N VAL A 368 16.20 30.16 9.17
CA VAL A 368 16.58 31.49 9.68
C VAL A 368 17.93 31.98 9.14
N ASN A 369 18.66 31.10 8.45
CA ASN A 369 19.92 31.40 7.76
C ASN A 369 20.10 30.44 6.56
N VAL A 370 21.14 30.65 5.77
CA VAL A 370 21.39 29.90 4.53
C VAL A 370 21.61 28.40 4.71
N ASP A 371 22.04 27.97 5.89
CA ASP A 371 22.35 26.57 6.23
C ASP A 371 21.23 25.88 7.01
N ASP A 372 20.15 26.59 7.32
CA ASP A 372 19.02 26.10 8.11
C ASP A 372 17.95 25.50 7.18
N ALA A 373 17.86 24.18 7.13
CA ALA A 373 16.88 23.48 6.31
C ALA A 373 15.61 23.21 7.12
N SER A 374 14.46 23.64 6.59
CA SER A 374 13.16 23.35 7.18
C SER A 374 12.19 22.87 6.12
N LEU A 375 11.76 21.62 6.25
CA LEU A 375 10.85 20.95 5.33
C LEU A 375 9.42 20.99 5.87
N ALA A 376 8.45 21.19 4.98
CA ALA A 376 7.04 21.17 5.36
C ALA A 376 6.12 20.54 4.30
N PRO A 377 4.93 20.05 4.71
CA PRO A 377 3.94 19.48 3.80
C PRO A 377 3.50 20.47 2.72
N SER A 378 2.92 19.95 1.63
CA SER A 378 2.54 20.70 0.43
C SER A 378 1.91 22.07 0.73
N TRP A 379 0.86 22.12 1.55
CA TRP A 379 0.06 23.32 1.79
C TRP A 379 0.74 24.42 2.61
N ARG A 380 1.86 24.12 3.28
CA ARG A 380 2.46 25.02 4.28
C ARG A 380 3.16 26.22 3.60
N PRO A 381 2.79 27.48 3.93
CA PRO A 381 3.55 28.65 3.50
C PRO A 381 4.88 28.80 4.26
N PRO A 382 5.84 29.61 3.76
CA PRO A 382 7.15 29.78 4.39
C PRO A 382 7.09 30.46 5.77
N PHE A 383 6.04 31.24 6.05
CA PHE A 383 5.81 31.86 7.36
C PHE A 383 4.36 31.65 7.81
N VAL A 384 4.08 31.75 9.10
CA VAL A 384 2.74 31.63 9.70
C VAL A 384 1.84 32.79 9.25
N GLU A 385 2.39 34.01 9.19
CA GLU A 385 1.65 35.21 8.80
C GLU A 385 1.76 35.54 7.30
N VAL A 386 1.46 34.57 6.43
CA VAL A 386 1.50 34.78 4.97
C VAL A 386 0.09 34.86 4.39
N ARG A 387 -0.19 35.94 3.65
CA ARG A 387 -1.35 35.97 2.75
C ARG A 387 -1.03 35.20 1.47
N GLN A 388 -1.65 34.03 1.33
CA GLN A 388 -1.61 33.23 0.10
C GLN A 388 -2.60 33.75 -0.97
N ARG A 389 -3.48 34.69 -0.60
CA ARG A 389 -4.30 35.49 -1.51
C ARG A 389 -4.62 36.86 -0.92
#